data_AF-A0A7W7LNX5-F1
#
_entry.id   AF-A0A7W7LNX5-F1
#
_cell.length_a   1.000
_cell.length_b   1.000
_cell.length_c   1.000
_cell.angle_alpha   90.00
_cell.angle_beta   90.00
_cell.angle_gamma   90.00
#
_symmetry.space_group_name_H-M   'P 1'
#
loop_
_entity.id
_entity.type
_entity.pdbx_description
1 polymer ?
#
loop_
_entity_poly.entity_id
_entity_poly.type
_entity_poly.pdbx_seq_one_letter_code
_entity_poly.pdbx_strand_id
1 'polypeptide(L)'
;MAPFISSISPTSGHSGQTMTITGTGLGSLSTTRVGIGTKTVTPTAASNTSVTLTLPSGCSGQANVIVTVSGVNSNSNAFFYVAAPACTSVTPNTGPATPAGPIDVFGSGFSTATSVAFGAAGSAAPTVLSDSHLTVTPPAHGTFAACTDSADVLITATGGTSTPIGAACQFTYYDLPKVTSVTPATGSASNPPTGVIVAGTCFVDVSAVTFTPVGGGTAVPANNVSVTGPGTLTLDVPSGLTVGTTYDIQVTTPGGTSTAVTADQFAVTA
;
A
#
# COMPACT_ATOMS: atom_id res chain seq x y z
N MET A 1 -44.38 7.87 -29.13
CA MET A 1 -43.41 8.99 -29.12
C MET A 1 -42.05 8.40 -28.85
N ALA A 2 -41.02 8.75 -29.65
CA ALA A 2 -39.66 8.30 -29.37
C ALA A 2 -39.14 8.98 -28.09
N PRO A 3 -38.34 8.29 -27.25
CA PRO A 3 -37.72 8.92 -26.09
C PRO A 3 -36.77 10.04 -26.54
N PHE A 4 -36.67 11.11 -25.74
CA PHE A 4 -35.77 12.23 -26.01
C PHE A 4 -35.08 12.66 -24.73
N ILE A 5 -33.76 12.76 -24.76
CA ILE A 5 -32.93 13.28 -23.68
C ILE A 5 -32.75 14.77 -23.90
N SER A 6 -33.19 15.56 -22.91
CA SER A 6 -33.00 17.01 -22.87
C SER A 6 -31.70 17.40 -22.16
N SER A 7 -31.30 16.65 -21.12
CA SER A 7 -30.04 16.87 -20.43
C SER A 7 -29.55 15.63 -19.69
N ILE A 8 -28.24 15.57 -19.45
CA ILE A 8 -27.59 14.62 -18.55
C ILE A 8 -26.85 15.42 -17.47
N SER A 9 -26.90 14.95 -16.23
CA SER A 9 -26.17 15.54 -15.11
C SER A 9 -25.65 14.44 -14.18
N PRO A 10 -24.33 14.39 -13.91
CA PRO A 10 -23.28 15.24 -14.51
C PRO A 10 -22.99 14.88 -15.99
N THR A 11 -22.26 15.75 -16.71
CA THR A 11 -21.78 15.52 -18.09
C THR A 11 -20.44 14.80 -18.16
N SER A 12 -19.79 14.61 -17.02
CA SER A 12 -18.63 13.74 -16.83
C SER A 12 -18.73 12.99 -15.51
N GLY A 13 -18.04 11.85 -15.40
CA GLY A 13 -18.13 11.05 -14.19
C GLY A 13 -17.34 9.76 -14.23
N HIS A 14 -17.38 9.02 -13.13
CA HIS A 14 -16.61 7.80 -12.93
C HIS A 14 -17.47 6.65 -12.41
N SER A 15 -16.88 5.46 -12.27
CA SER A 15 -17.59 4.27 -11.83
C SER A 15 -18.20 4.45 -10.45
N GLY A 16 -19.42 3.95 -10.27
CA GLY A 16 -20.17 4.06 -9.02
C GLY A 16 -20.87 5.41 -8.80
N GLN A 17 -20.55 6.44 -9.59
CA GLN A 17 -21.23 7.74 -9.49
C GLN A 17 -22.66 7.64 -10.04
N THR A 18 -23.57 8.40 -9.44
CA THR A 18 -24.95 8.52 -9.92
C THR A 18 -25.06 9.54 -11.04
N MET A 19 -25.73 9.15 -12.13
CA MET A 19 -26.13 10.02 -13.23
C MET A 19 -27.65 10.17 -13.25
N THR A 20 -28.12 11.38 -13.53
CA THR A 20 -29.53 11.67 -13.82
C THR A 20 -29.68 12.18 -15.25
N ILE A 21 -30.63 11.59 -15.96
CA ILE A 21 -31.01 11.93 -17.33
C ILE A 21 -32.41 12.53 -17.28
N THR A 22 -32.60 13.71 -17.84
CA THR A 22 -33.90 14.40 -17.92
C THR A 22 -34.35 14.47 -19.37
N GLY A 23 -35.65 14.30 -19.61
CA GLY A 23 -36.16 14.26 -20.97
C GLY A 23 -37.66 14.03 -21.07
N THR A 24 -38.09 13.45 -22.18
CA THR A 24 -39.49 13.07 -22.43
C THR A 24 -39.56 11.65 -22.98
N GLY A 25 -40.65 10.95 -22.64
CA GLY A 25 -40.87 9.57 -23.10
C GLY A 25 -39.86 8.54 -22.57
N LEU A 26 -39.18 8.82 -21.45
CA LEU A 26 -38.11 7.97 -20.91
C LEU A 26 -38.59 6.67 -20.23
N GLY A 27 -39.91 6.44 -20.20
CA GLY A 27 -40.51 5.17 -19.81
C GLY A 27 -40.51 4.89 -18.31
N SER A 28 -40.50 3.61 -17.96
CA SER A 28 -40.47 3.10 -16.59
C SER A 28 -39.30 2.14 -16.39
N LEU A 29 -39.02 1.77 -15.14
CA LEU A 29 -37.87 0.93 -14.79
C LEU A 29 -37.84 -0.41 -15.56
N SER A 30 -39.00 -1.05 -15.80
CA SER A 30 -39.05 -2.33 -16.50
C SER A 30 -38.72 -2.22 -17.99
N THR A 31 -39.08 -1.09 -18.61
CA THR A 31 -38.99 -0.86 -20.06
C THR A 31 -37.71 -0.16 -20.50
N THR A 32 -36.99 0.45 -19.57
CA THR A 32 -35.90 1.38 -19.86
C THR A 32 -34.54 0.75 -19.63
N ARG A 33 -33.61 0.97 -20.58
CA ARG A 33 -32.18 0.66 -20.46
C ARG A 33 -31.37 1.87 -20.90
N VAL A 34 -30.18 2.03 -20.36
CA VAL A 34 -29.28 3.13 -20.72
C VAL A 34 -27.99 2.55 -21.27
N GLY A 35 -27.67 2.90 -22.51
CA GLY A 35 -26.37 2.65 -23.11
C GLY A 35 -25.40 3.76 -22.75
N ILE A 36 -24.21 3.39 -22.29
CA ILE A 36 -23.06 4.28 -22.09
C ILE A 36 -21.87 3.67 -22.83
N GLY A 37 -21.56 4.20 -24.00
CA GLY A 37 -20.57 3.59 -24.89
C GLY A 37 -20.99 2.17 -25.27
N THR A 38 -20.17 1.17 -24.92
CA THR A 38 -20.45 -0.26 -25.19
C THR A 38 -21.18 -0.98 -24.06
N LYS A 39 -21.41 -0.32 -22.91
CA LYS A 39 -22.09 -0.91 -21.76
C LYS A 39 -23.57 -0.55 -21.76
N THR A 40 -24.41 -1.51 -21.42
CA THR A 40 -25.83 -1.29 -21.15
C THR A 40 -26.11 -1.46 -19.66
N VAL A 41 -26.81 -0.51 -19.08
CA VAL A 41 -27.12 -0.43 -17.64
C VAL A 41 -28.62 -0.42 -17.44
N THR A 42 -29.08 -1.15 -16.42
CA THR A 42 -30.44 -1.01 -15.91
C THR A 42 -30.46 0.18 -14.94
N PRO A 43 -31.34 1.18 -15.14
CA PRO A 43 -31.48 2.30 -14.21
C PRO A 43 -31.79 1.84 -12.79
N THR A 44 -31.48 2.67 -11.79
CA THR A 44 -31.93 2.48 -10.41
C THR A 44 -33.32 3.08 -10.20
N ALA A 45 -33.66 4.12 -10.96
CA ALA A 45 -35.00 4.70 -11.01
C ALA A 45 -35.31 5.21 -12.43
N ALA A 46 -36.57 5.13 -12.85
CA ALA A 46 -36.99 5.67 -14.14
C ALA A 46 -38.46 6.09 -14.12
N SER A 47 -38.74 7.22 -14.76
CA SER A 47 -40.04 7.81 -15.02
C SER A 47 -40.06 8.40 -16.43
N ASN A 48 -41.22 8.84 -16.91
CA ASN A 48 -41.35 9.40 -18.26
C ASN A 48 -40.48 10.65 -18.51
N THR A 49 -40.02 11.34 -17.46
CA THR A 49 -39.25 12.57 -17.57
C THR A 49 -37.86 12.52 -16.92
N SER A 50 -37.56 11.46 -16.16
CA SER A 50 -36.28 11.34 -15.45
C SER A 50 -35.84 9.88 -15.30
N VAL A 51 -34.56 9.62 -15.55
CA VAL A 51 -33.90 8.32 -15.35
C VAL A 51 -32.65 8.52 -14.51
N THR A 52 -32.52 7.76 -13.43
CA THR A 52 -31.34 7.75 -12.56
C THR A 52 -30.66 6.40 -12.65
N LEU A 53 -29.33 6.40 -12.76
CA LEU A 53 -28.52 5.19 -12.84
C LEU A 53 -27.16 5.36 -12.16
N THR A 54 -26.54 4.24 -11.84
CA THR A 54 -25.14 4.18 -11.39
C THR A 54 -24.23 3.89 -12.57
N LEU A 55 -23.17 4.67 -12.75
CA LEU A 55 -22.20 4.50 -13.83
C LEU A 55 -21.45 3.15 -13.70
N PRO A 56 -21.41 2.33 -14.77
CA PRO A 56 -20.87 0.97 -14.73
C PRO A 56 -19.35 1.01 -14.76
N SER A 57 -18.66 0.02 -14.18
CA SER A 57 -17.20 -0.08 -14.26
C SER A 57 -16.69 -0.47 -15.66
N GLY A 58 -15.40 -0.23 -15.91
CA GLY A 58 -14.72 -0.64 -17.15
C GLY A 58 -15.01 0.25 -18.37
N CYS A 59 -15.41 1.50 -18.14
CA CYS A 59 -15.54 2.53 -19.18
C CYS A 59 -14.45 3.60 -19.01
N SER A 60 -14.10 4.27 -20.11
CA SER A 60 -13.19 5.41 -20.11
C SER A 60 -13.37 6.27 -21.36
N GLY A 61 -13.00 7.55 -21.26
CA GLY A 61 -13.01 8.49 -22.37
C GLY A 61 -14.40 8.98 -22.77
N GLN A 62 -14.49 9.54 -23.97
CA GLN A 62 -15.76 10.05 -24.50
C GLN A 62 -16.70 8.89 -24.85
N ALA A 63 -17.92 8.96 -24.33
CA ALA A 63 -18.98 8.00 -24.57
C ALA A 63 -20.27 8.71 -24.97
N ASN A 64 -21.13 7.98 -25.68
CA ASN A 64 -22.48 8.42 -25.97
C ASN A 64 -23.46 7.78 -24.98
N VAL A 65 -24.36 8.59 -24.45
CA VAL A 65 -25.49 8.17 -23.61
C VAL A 65 -26.74 8.11 -24.47
N ILE A 66 -27.36 6.93 -24.49
CA ILE A 66 -28.60 6.65 -25.21
C ILE A 66 -29.56 5.96 -24.26
N VAL A 67 -30.81 6.42 -24.20
CA VAL A 67 -31.89 5.74 -23.48
C VAL A 67 -32.68 4.91 -24.48
N THR A 68 -32.81 3.61 -24.21
CA THR A 68 -33.65 2.68 -24.98
C THR A 68 -34.90 2.37 -24.17
N VAL A 69 -36.07 2.68 -24.72
CA VAL A 69 -37.38 2.39 -24.10
C VAL A 69 -38.13 1.42 -25.00
N SER A 70 -38.39 0.21 -24.51
CA SER A 70 -39.11 -0.84 -25.25
C SER A 70 -38.56 -1.09 -26.67
N GLY A 71 -37.24 -1.04 -26.83
CA GLY A 71 -36.54 -1.26 -28.11
C GLY A 71 -36.37 -0.01 -28.99
N VAL A 72 -36.88 1.15 -28.57
CA VAL A 72 -36.73 2.42 -29.30
C VAL A 72 -35.67 3.29 -28.64
N ASN A 73 -34.69 3.78 -29.41
CA ASN A 73 -33.61 4.63 -28.93
C ASN A 73 -33.98 6.11 -28.90
N SER A 74 -33.36 6.85 -27.98
CA SER A 74 -33.37 8.31 -27.94
C SER A 74 -32.33 8.94 -28.87
N ASN A 75 -32.23 10.27 -28.84
CA ASN A 75 -31.02 10.98 -29.28
C ASN A 75 -29.79 10.58 -28.45
N SER A 76 -28.61 10.84 -29.01
CA SER A 76 -27.31 10.61 -28.38
C SER A 76 -26.83 11.87 -27.65
N ASN A 77 -26.33 11.72 -26.43
CA ASN A 77 -25.72 12.81 -25.66
C ASN A 77 -24.28 12.45 -25.28
N ALA A 78 -23.36 13.39 -25.48
CA ALA A 78 -21.95 13.18 -25.14
C ALA A 78 -21.76 13.17 -23.62
N PHE A 79 -20.97 12.22 -23.13
CA PHE A 79 -20.57 12.09 -21.74
C PHE A 79 -19.09 11.77 -21.67
N PHE A 80 -18.36 12.34 -20.72
CA PHE A 80 -16.95 12.02 -20.52
C PHE A 80 -16.75 11.11 -19.31
N TYR A 81 -16.37 9.86 -19.58
CA TYR A 81 -16.11 8.88 -18.54
C TYR A 81 -14.65 8.99 -18.07
N VAL A 82 -14.44 9.48 -16.85
CA VAL A 82 -13.11 9.62 -16.24
C VAL A 82 -12.65 8.25 -15.75
N ALA A 83 -11.52 7.78 -16.26
CA ALA A 83 -10.93 6.51 -15.86
C ALA A 83 -10.37 6.60 -14.43
N ALA A 84 -10.51 5.52 -13.66
CA ALA A 84 -9.84 5.39 -12.37
C ALA A 84 -8.31 5.46 -12.54
N PRO A 85 -7.59 5.97 -11.52
CA PRO A 85 -6.13 5.94 -11.54
C PRO A 85 -5.63 4.49 -11.54
N ALA A 86 -4.43 4.29 -12.06
CA ALA A 86 -3.76 2.99 -12.03
C ALA A 86 -2.40 3.14 -11.37
N CYS A 87 -2.07 2.26 -10.42
CA CYS A 87 -0.73 2.14 -9.88
C CYS A 87 0.05 1.09 -10.67
N THR A 88 1.35 1.32 -10.89
CA THR A 88 2.27 0.36 -11.51
C THR A 88 3.39 -0.07 -10.57
N SER A 89 3.88 0.83 -9.72
CA SER A 89 4.91 0.49 -8.73
C SER A 89 4.93 1.45 -7.55
N VAL A 90 5.44 0.95 -6.42
CA VAL A 90 5.69 1.71 -5.19
C VAL A 90 7.14 1.51 -4.77
N THR A 91 7.83 2.58 -4.36
CA THR A 91 9.21 2.50 -3.86
C THR A 91 9.52 3.58 -2.81
N PRO A 92 10.10 3.23 -1.66
CA PRO A 92 10.24 1.88 -1.12
C PRO A 92 8.87 1.20 -0.96
N ASN A 93 8.81 -0.12 -1.18
CA ASN A 93 7.60 -0.93 -0.99
C ASN A 93 7.54 -1.62 0.38
N THR A 94 8.50 -1.34 1.26
CA THR A 94 8.55 -1.84 2.63
C THR A 94 9.01 -0.74 3.58
N GLY A 95 8.69 -0.89 4.86
CA GLY A 95 9.20 0.00 5.90
C GLY A 95 8.69 -0.33 7.29
N PRO A 96 9.07 0.48 8.29
CA PRO A 96 8.70 0.26 9.68
C PRO A 96 7.22 0.51 9.93
N ALA A 97 6.71 0.05 11.07
CA ALA A 97 5.37 0.34 11.57
C ALA A 97 5.02 1.84 11.55
N THR A 98 6.01 2.71 11.78
CA THR A 98 5.84 4.17 11.67
C THR A 98 6.83 4.71 10.63
N PRO A 99 6.44 4.75 9.34
CA PRO A 99 7.31 5.28 8.29
C PRO A 99 7.67 6.75 8.52
N ALA A 100 8.96 7.06 8.47
CA ALA A 100 9.47 8.41 8.73
C ALA A 100 9.47 9.32 7.49
N GLY A 101 9.23 8.77 6.30
CA GLY A 101 9.35 9.51 5.05
C GLY A 101 8.41 9.01 3.96
N PRO A 102 8.31 9.78 2.85
CA PRO A 102 7.44 9.43 1.75
C PRO A 102 7.97 8.22 0.96
N ILE A 103 7.03 7.52 0.34
CA ILE A 103 7.28 6.59 -0.76
C ILE A 103 6.88 7.26 -2.07
N ASP A 104 7.54 6.87 -3.16
CA ASP A 104 7.14 7.16 -4.52
C ASP A 104 6.11 6.16 -5.01
N VAL A 105 5.09 6.65 -5.70
CA VAL A 105 4.06 5.83 -6.37
C VAL A 105 4.03 6.23 -7.83
N PHE A 106 4.23 5.26 -8.71
CA PHE A 106 4.20 5.43 -10.16
C PHE A 106 2.94 4.82 -10.76
N GLY A 107 2.45 5.42 -11.86
CA GLY A 107 1.21 4.98 -12.48
C GLY A 107 0.63 5.94 -13.52
N SER A 108 -0.69 6.12 -13.50
CA SER A 108 -1.43 7.04 -14.37
C SER A 108 -2.70 7.57 -13.71
N GLY A 109 -3.18 8.72 -14.19
CA GLY A 109 -4.40 9.35 -13.68
C GLY A 109 -4.25 10.02 -12.31
N PHE A 110 -3.02 10.35 -11.91
CA PHE A 110 -2.70 10.90 -10.59
C PHE A 110 -2.88 12.42 -10.49
N SER A 111 -3.09 13.14 -11.60
CA SER A 111 -3.19 14.62 -11.60
C SER A 111 -4.26 15.17 -10.66
N THR A 112 -5.27 14.36 -10.32
CA THR A 112 -6.37 14.73 -9.42
C THR A 112 -6.45 13.84 -8.17
N ALA A 113 -5.36 13.14 -7.84
CA ALA A 113 -5.31 12.30 -6.66
C ALA A 113 -5.46 13.13 -5.38
N THR A 114 -6.31 12.65 -4.48
CA THR A 114 -6.65 13.34 -3.21
C THR A 114 -6.35 12.49 -1.99
N SER A 115 -6.27 11.18 -2.14
CA SER A 115 -6.03 10.24 -1.04
C SER A 115 -5.33 8.98 -1.55
N VAL A 116 -4.44 8.43 -0.73
CA VAL A 116 -3.86 7.09 -0.92
C VAL A 116 -4.15 6.27 0.33
N ALA A 117 -4.82 5.13 0.15
CA ALA A 117 -5.17 4.22 1.24
C ALA A 117 -4.15 3.08 1.34
N PHE A 118 -3.89 2.64 2.58
CA PHE A 118 -2.97 1.58 2.97
C PHE A 118 -3.72 0.54 3.83
N GLY A 119 -4.80 -0.02 3.28
CA GLY A 119 -5.62 -1.02 3.96
C GLY A 119 -6.11 -0.55 5.35
N ALA A 120 -5.87 -1.37 6.37
CA ALA A 120 -6.28 -1.08 7.75
C ALA A 120 -5.47 0.05 8.43
N ALA A 121 -4.29 0.40 7.91
CA ALA A 121 -3.50 1.53 8.42
C ALA A 121 -4.16 2.89 8.14
N GLY A 122 -5.14 2.93 7.22
CA GLY A 122 -5.90 4.13 6.87
C GLY A 122 -5.39 4.81 5.61
N SER A 123 -5.57 6.13 5.52
CA SER A 123 -5.27 6.90 4.32
C SER A 123 -4.39 8.11 4.62
N ALA A 124 -3.57 8.50 3.64
CA ALA A 124 -2.75 9.70 3.67
C ALA A 124 -3.01 10.58 2.43
N ALA A 125 -2.81 11.88 2.58
CA ALA A 125 -2.86 12.81 1.47
C ALA A 125 -1.56 12.71 0.63
N PRO A 126 -1.64 12.53 -0.69
CA PRO A 126 -0.46 12.52 -1.55
C PRO A 126 0.03 13.94 -1.86
N THR A 127 1.31 14.04 -2.23
CA THR A 127 1.86 15.16 -3.00
C THR A 127 1.96 14.72 -4.46
N VAL A 128 1.12 15.27 -5.32
CA VAL A 128 1.11 14.93 -6.76
C VAL A 128 2.23 15.67 -7.46
N LEU A 129 3.12 14.94 -8.16
CA LEU A 129 4.24 15.50 -8.90
C LEU A 129 3.95 15.57 -10.41
N SER A 130 3.24 14.57 -10.94
CA SER A 130 2.76 14.51 -12.32
C SER A 130 1.55 13.58 -12.44
N ASP A 131 1.00 13.41 -13.64
CA ASP A 131 -0.08 12.44 -13.86
C ASP A 131 0.34 10.98 -13.61
N SER A 132 1.64 10.71 -13.62
CA SER A 132 2.20 9.37 -13.48
C SER A 132 3.07 9.18 -12.24
N HIS A 133 3.17 10.18 -11.38
CA HIS A 133 4.02 10.13 -10.19
C HIS A 133 3.45 10.99 -9.05
N LEU A 134 3.31 10.38 -7.88
CA LEU A 134 3.04 11.08 -6.63
C LEU A 134 3.95 10.55 -5.53
N THR A 135 4.11 11.34 -4.48
CA THR A 135 4.72 10.88 -3.23
C THR A 135 3.68 10.86 -2.12
N VAL A 136 3.82 9.95 -1.17
CA VAL A 136 2.93 9.89 0.00
C VAL A 136 3.67 9.28 1.19
N THR A 137 3.48 9.82 2.39
CA THR A 137 3.98 9.17 3.61
C THR A 137 2.91 8.20 4.10
N PRO A 138 3.19 6.88 4.16
CA PRO A 138 2.20 5.93 4.67
C PRO A 138 1.84 6.26 6.12
N PRO A 139 0.56 6.09 6.52
CA PRO A 139 0.16 6.19 7.91
C PRO A 139 0.90 5.19 8.79
N ALA A 140 0.96 5.49 10.10
CA ALA A 140 1.43 4.52 11.08
C ALA A 140 0.50 3.30 11.09
N HIS A 141 1.10 2.12 11.05
CA HIS A 141 0.41 0.85 11.25
C HIS A 141 0.20 0.61 12.76
N GLY A 142 -0.91 -0.04 13.08
CA GLY A 142 -1.31 -0.34 14.45
C GLY A 142 -0.65 -1.62 14.97
N THR A 143 -1.49 -2.54 15.44
CA THR A 143 -1.02 -3.82 15.98
C THR A 143 -0.76 -4.83 14.87
N PHE A 144 0.37 -5.51 14.96
CA PHE A 144 0.76 -6.59 14.07
C PHE A 144 0.18 -7.94 14.54
N ALA A 145 -0.41 -8.70 13.61
CA ALA A 145 -0.77 -10.11 13.86
C ALA A 145 0.43 -11.06 13.61
N ALA A 146 1.38 -10.64 12.78
CA ALA A 146 2.63 -11.30 12.44
C ALA A 146 3.71 -10.24 12.21
N CYS A 147 4.97 -10.63 12.06
CA CYS A 147 6.09 -9.67 11.90
C CYS A 147 6.00 -8.76 10.66
N THR A 148 5.11 -9.06 9.73
CA THR A 148 4.82 -8.24 8.56
C THR A 148 3.32 -8.14 8.33
N ASP A 149 2.89 -7.02 7.76
CA ASP A 149 1.53 -6.83 7.25
C ASP A 149 1.57 -6.05 5.93
N SER A 150 0.96 -6.61 4.89
CA SER A 150 1.01 -6.03 3.54
C SER A 150 -0.32 -5.39 3.20
N ALA A 151 -0.27 -4.12 2.81
CA ALA A 151 -1.43 -3.32 2.46
C ALA A 151 -1.40 -2.88 0.99
N ASP A 152 -2.49 -3.09 0.28
CA ASP A 152 -2.66 -2.53 -1.06
C ASP A 152 -2.64 -1.01 -1.01
N VAL A 153 -1.86 -0.40 -1.90
CA VAL A 153 -1.76 1.05 -2.07
C VAL A 153 -2.82 1.46 -3.09
N LEU A 154 -3.91 2.06 -2.61
CA LEU A 154 -5.05 2.45 -3.45
C LEU A 154 -5.17 3.96 -3.56
N ILE A 155 -5.10 4.47 -4.79
CA ILE A 155 -5.12 5.89 -5.09
C ILE A 155 -6.55 6.29 -5.42
N THR A 156 -7.04 7.35 -4.79
CA THR A 156 -8.35 7.95 -5.09
C THR A 156 -8.14 9.29 -5.78
N ALA A 157 -8.74 9.43 -6.96
CA ALA A 157 -8.73 10.63 -7.78
C ALA A 157 -10.15 10.94 -8.28
N THR A 158 -10.31 11.97 -9.11
CA THR A 158 -11.61 12.30 -9.72
C THR A 158 -12.19 11.14 -10.55
N GLY A 159 -11.34 10.26 -11.07
CA GLY A 159 -11.74 9.02 -11.76
C GLY A 159 -12.23 7.89 -10.87
N GLY A 160 -12.34 8.13 -9.56
CA GLY A 160 -12.61 7.10 -8.55
C GLY A 160 -11.31 6.53 -7.97
N THR A 161 -11.40 5.31 -7.43
CA THR A 161 -10.30 4.64 -6.75
C THR A 161 -9.67 3.58 -7.66
N SER A 162 -8.34 3.47 -7.64
CA SER A 162 -7.60 2.42 -8.34
C SER A 162 -8.00 1.03 -7.84
N THR A 163 -7.77 0.01 -8.66
CA THR A 163 -7.94 -1.39 -8.25
C THR A 163 -6.61 -1.99 -7.77
N PRO A 164 -6.62 -2.93 -6.80
CA PRO A 164 -5.43 -3.69 -6.47
C PRO A 164 -4.87 -4.43 -7.70
N ILE A 165 -3.55 -4.39 -7.88
CA ILE A 165 -2.86 -5.15 -8.93
C ILE A 165 -1.82 -6.14 -8.38
N GLY A 166 -1.79 -6.33 -7.05
CA GLY A 166 -0.85 -7.22 -6.35
C GLY A 166 0.42 -6.53 -5.89
N ALA A 167 1.49 -7.32 -5.71
CA ALA A 167 2.70 -6.96 -4.97
C ALA A 167 3.43 -5.68 -5.46
N ALA A 168 3.28 -5.30 -6.74
CA ALA A 168 3.90 -4.09 -7.28
C ALA A 168 3.34 -2.80 -6.65
N CYS A 169 2.09 -2.83 -6.21
CA CYS A 169 1.39 -1.70 -5.60
C CYS A 169 0.95 -2.03 -4.18
N GLN A 170 1.81 -2.72 -3.46
CA GLN A 170 1.60 -3.06 -2.07
C GLN A 170 2.73 -2.45 -1.24
N PHE A 171 2.40 -1.99 -0.04
CA PHE A 171 3.38 -1.57 0.95
C PHE A 171 3.35 -2.56 2.11
N THR A 172 4.50 -3.16 2.43
CA THR A 172 4.63 -4.09 3.55
C THR A 172 5.23 -3.39 4.75
N TYR A 173 4.42 -3.29 5.81
CA TYR A 173 4.88 -2.86 7.12
C TYR A 173 5.63 -4.01 7.80
N TYR A 174 6.75 -3.69 8.44
CA TYR A 174 7.54 -4.61 9.25
C TYR A 174 7.49 -4.17 10.71
N ASP A 175 7.24 -5.12 11.59
CA ASP A 175 7.36 -4.92 13.02
C ASP A 175 8.85 -4.82 13.43
N LEU A 176 9.12 -4.15 14.55
CA LEU A 176 10.48 -3.95 15.03
C LEU A 176 11.07 -5.30 15.49
N PRO A 177 12.28 -5.68 15.05
CA PRO A 177 12.92 -6.89 15.54
C PRO A 177 13.24 -6.76 17.04
N LYS A 178 13.16 -7.86 17.77
CA LYS A 178 13.50 -7.91 19.20
C LYS A 178 14.45 -9.05 19.48
N VAL A 179 15.53 -8.79 20.18
CA VAL A 179 16.43 -9.83 20.71
C VAL A 179 16.01 -10.17 22.14
N THR A 180 15.93 -11.46 22.45
CA THR A 180 15.53 -11.97 23.77
C THR A 180 16.62 -12.78 24.47
N SER A 181 17.62 -13.26 23.74
CA SER A 181 18.80 -13.91 24.35
C SER A 181 19.93 -14.07 23.35
N VAL A 182 21.16 -14.10 23.86
CA VAL A 182 22.38 -14.48 23.12
C VAL A 182 23.02 -15.67 23.82
N THR A 183 23.46 -16.69 23.07
CA THR A 183 24.11 -17.88 23.63
C THR A 183 25.21 -18.41 22.71
N PRO A 184 26.47 -18.51 23.19
CA PRO A 184 26.96 -17.98 24.48
C PRO A 184 26.93 -16.44 24.53
N ALA A 185 26.67 -15.88 25.71
CA ALA A 185 26.66 -14.42 25.94
C ALA A 185 28.06 -13.84 26.24
N THR A 186 29.10 -14.66 26.11
CA THR A 186 30.49 -14.26 26.35
C THR A 186 31.43 -14.95 25.38
N GLY A 187 32.57 -14.34 25.06
CA GLY A 187 33.61 -15.00 24.29
C GLY A 187 34.95 -14.26 24.31
N SER A 188 36.02 -14.99 23.99
CA SER A 188 37.38 -14.47 23.99
C SER A 188 37.64 -13.60 22.76
N ALA A 189 38.26 -12.44 22.93
CA ALA A 189 38.74 -11.64 21.80
C ALA A 189 39.83 -12.35 20.99
N SER A 190 40.62 -13.19 21.66
CA SER A 190 41.73 -13.94 21.06
C SER A 190 41.26 -15.15 20.25
N ASN A 191 40.09 -15.69 20.59
CA ASN A 191 39.42 -16.77 19.88
C ASN A 191 37.90 -16.50 19.83
N PRO A 192 37.45 -15.60 18.94
CA PRO A 192 36.04 -15.22 18.86
C PRO A 192 35.16 -16.44 18.59
N PRO A 193 34.06 -16.64 19.34
CA PRO A 193 33.21 -17.80 19.15
C PRO A 193 32.49 -17.74 17.81
N THR A 194 32.36 -18.91 17.19
CA THR A 194 31.53 -19.14 16.00
C THR A 194 30.20 -19.76 16.40
N GLY A 195 29.17 -19.53 15.58
CA GLY A 195 27.84 -20.10 15.79
C GLY A 195 27.13 -19.61 17.06
N VAL A 196 27.35 -18.36 17.45
CA VAL A 196 26.56 -17.70 18.51
C VAL A 196 25.10 -17.65 18.07
N ILE A 197 24.21 -18.17 18.91
CA ILE A 197 22.78 -18.19 18.68
C ILE A 197 22.18 -16.93 19.28
N VAL A 198 21.45 -16.18 18.45
CA VAL A 198 20.64 -15.04 18.88
C VAL A 198 19.18 -15.44 18.71
N ALA A 199 18.43 -15.42 19.80
CA ALA A 199 16.99 -15.69 19.81
C ALA A 199 16.20 -14.39 20.01
N GLY A 200 14.99 -14.34 19.48
CA GLY A 200 14.17 -13.14 19.43
C GLY A 200 12.87 -13.29 18.67
N THR A 201 12.39 -12.18 18.13
CA THR A 201 11.21 -12.11 17.25
C THR A 201 11.47 -11.16 16.10
N CYS A 202 10.77 -11.39 14.99
CA CYS A 202 10.78 -10.55 13.79
C CYS A 202 12.14 -10.37 13.13
N PHE A 203 12.94 -11.44 13.12
CA PHE A 203 14.15 -11.54 12.29
C PHE A 203 13.77 -11.91 10.85
N VAL A 204 13.03 -11.03 10.17
CA VAL A 204 12.60 -11.19 8.78
C VAL A 204 13.37 -10.19 7.92
N ASP A 205 13.90 -10.64 6.78
CA ASP A 205 14.70 -9.83 5.84
C ASP A 205 15.83 -9.05 6.53
N VAL A 206 16.55 -9.72 7.43
CA VAL A 206 17.67 -9.14 8.18
C VAL A 206 18.72 -8.60 7.22
N SER A 207 19.00 -7.30 7.33
CA SER A 207 19.97 -6.60 6.48
C SER A 207 21.32 -6.39 7.18
N ALA A 208 21.34 -6.36 8.51
CA ALA A 208 22.56 -6.26 9.30
C ALA A 208 22.37 -6.83 10.70
N VAL A 209 23.45 -7.38 11.25
CA VAL A 209 23.60 -7.65 12.69
C VAL A 209 24.91 -7.02 13.14
N THR A 210 24.88 -6.27 14.22
CA THR A 210 26.04 -5.48 14.69
C THR A 210 26.28 -5.66 16.18
N PHE A 211 27.54 -5.58 16.58
CA PHE A 211 28.00 -5.44 17.95
C PHE A 211 28.23 -3.96 18.24
N THR A 212 27.36 -3.35 19.04
CA THR A 212 27.46 -1.92 19.44
C THR A 212 27.91 -1.84 20.90
N PRO A 213 28.99 -1.11 21.25
CA PRO A 213 29.40 -1.00 22.66
C PRO A 213 28.26 -0.47 23.54
N VAL A 214 28.05 -1.09 24.70
CA VAL A 214 27.10 -0.59 25.71
C VAL A 214 27.52 0.83 26.13
N GLY A 215 26.58 1.78 26.05
CA GLY A 215 26.87 3.21 26.30
C GLY A 215 27.24 4.00 25.05
N GLY A 216 27.24 3.36 23.87
CA GLY A 216 27.48 3.99 22.57
C GLY A 216 28.92 3.83 22.08
N GLY A 217 29.08 3.91 20.76
CA GLY A 217 30.35 3.73 20.08
C GLY A 217 30.16 3.25 18.65
N THR A 218 31.26 2.96 17.96
CA THR A 218 31.22 2.42 16.60
C THR A 218 30.70 1.00 16.61
N ALA A 219 29.62 0.75 15.88
CA ALA A 219 29.07 -0.59 15.66
C ALA A 219 30.01 -1.42 14.77
N VAL A 220 30.24 -2.67 15.15
CA VAL A 220 31.06 -3.63 14.39
C VAL A 220 30.14 -4.70 13.78
N PRO A 221 30.13 -4.89 12.44
CA PRO A 221 29.29 -5.91 11.80
C PRO A 221 29.65 -7.33 12.26
N ALA A 222 28.63 -8.17 12.49
CA ALA A 222 28.79 -9.59 12.73
C ALA A 222 29.24 -10.34 11.46
N ASN A 223 29.89 -11.49 11.63
CA ASN A 223 30.28 -12.36 10.52
C ASN A 223 29.27 -13.50 10.34
N ASN A 224 29.20 -14.05 9.13
CA ASN A 224 28.48 -15.30 8.81
C ASN A 224 27.05 -15.39 9.38
N VAL A 225 26.31 -14.28 9.34
CA VAL A 225 24.93 -14.24 9.83
C VAL A 225 24.05 -15.17 9.00
N SER A 226 23.38 -16.10 9.67
CA SER A 226 22.42 -17.03 9.07
C SER A 226 21.12 -17.02 9.86
N VAL A 227 20.03 -16.57 9.23
CA VAL A 227 18.69 -16.57 9.83
C VAL A 227 18.09 -17.96 9.65
N THR A 228 17.79 -18.64 10.76
CA THR A 228 17.25 -20.02 10.77
C THR A 228 15.74 -20.05 11.03
N GLY A 229 15.16 -18.92 11.46
CA GLY A 229 13.72 -18.70 11.58
C GLY A 229 13.41 -17.26 11.99
N PRO A 230 12.13 -16.85 12.04
CA PRO A 230 11.72 -15.47 12.34
C PRO A 230 12.05 -15.03 13.77
N GLY A 231 12.59 -15.92 14.60
CA GLY A 231 13.04 -15.62 15.96
C GLY A 231 14.40 -16.21 16.31
N THR A 232 15.16 -16.71 15.33
CA THR A 232 16.47 -17.30 15.58
C THR A 232 17.42 -17.02 14.43
N LEU A 233 18.63 -16.58 14.77
CA LEU A 233 19.75 -16.51 13.85
C LEU A 233 21.02 -17.02 14.52
N THR A 234 21.98 -17.43 13.70
CA THR A 234 23.35 -17.75 14.13
C THR A 234 24.31 -16.75 13.52
N LEU A 235 25.39 -16.42 14.22
CA LEU A 235 26.43 -15.55 13.73
C LEU A 235 27.79 -15.94 14.29
N ASP A 236 28.85 -15.42 13.67
CA ASP A 236 30.21 -15.47 14.17
C ASP A 236 30.58 -14.10 14.75
N VAL A 237 31.20 -14.11 15.93
CA VAL A 237 31.64 -12.87 16.58
C VAL A 237 32.81 -12.28 15.76
N PRO A 238 32.75 -10.98 15.41
CA PRO A 238 33.81 -10.36 14.63
C PRO A 238 35.09 -10.23 15.45
N SER A 239 36.24 -10.24 14.76
CA SER A 239 37.51 -9.90 15.38
C SER A 239 37.60 -8.39 15.66
N GLY A 240 38.47 -7.99 16.58
CA GLY A 240 38.71 -6.57 16.89
C GLY A 240 37.74 -5.97 17.91
N LEU A 241 36.89 -6.77 18.54
CA LEU A 241 36.16 -6.32 19.74
C LEU A 241 37.14 -6.13 20.92
N THR A 242 36.90 -5.10 21.73
CA THR A 242 37.77 -4.70 22.84
C THR A 242 37.55 -5.59 24.06
N VAL A 243 38.62 -6.18 24.59
CA VAL A 243 38.60 -6.96 25.83
C VAL A 243 38.07 -6.12 27.00
N GLY A 244 37.16 -6.70 27.79
CA GLY A 244 36.54 -6.05 28.94
C GLY A 244 35.33 -5.18 28.58
N THR A 245 35.00 -5.04 27.30
CA THR A 245 33.81 -4.31 26.84
C THR A 245 32.63 -5.26 26.66
N THR A 246 31.43 -4.76 26.98
CA THR A 246 30.16 -5.42 26.65
C THR A 246 29.55 -4.74 25.44
N TYR A 247 29.02 -5.54 24.52
CA TYR A 247 28.39 -5.08 23.28
C TYR A 247 26.93 -5.54 23.23
N ASP A 248 26.02 -4.65 22.87
CA ASP A 248 24.65 -5.00 22.50
C ASP A 248 24.67 -5.59 21.08
N ILE A 249 24.13 -6.80 20.89
CA ILE A 249 23.94 -7.41 19.58
C ILE A 249 22.60 -6.93 19.01
N GLN A 250 22.67 -6.04 18.01
CA GLN A 250 21.47 -5.44 17.42
C GLN A 250 21.20 -6.01 16.03
N VAL A 251 19.93 -6.32 15.76
CA VAL A 251 19.45 -6.87 14.48
C VAL A 251 18.70 -5.78 13.73
N THR A 252 19.04 -5.55 12.47
CA THR A 252 18.37 -4.58 11.59
C THR A 252 17.56 -5.31 10.52
N THR A 253 16.30 -4.91 10.39
CA THR A 253 15.36 -5.35 9.36
C THR A 253 14.71 -4.11 8.72
N PRO A 254 13.83 -4.25 7.70
CA PRO A 254 13.03 -3.11 7.23
C PRO A 254 12.15 -2.48 8.33
N GLY A 255 11.86 -3.22 9.41
CA GLY A 255 11.15 -2.74 10.59
C GLY A 255 11.96 -1.79 11.47
N GLY A 256 13.28 -1.72 11.23
CA GLY A 256 14.25 -0.95 12.01
C GLY A 256 15.28 -1.83 12.70
N THR A 257 16.08 -1.21 13.57
CA THR A 257 17.09 -1.87 14.39
C THR A 257 16.52 -2.20 15.77
N SER A 258 16.76 -3.41 16.26
CA SER A 258 16.29 -3.84 17.58
C SER A 258 16.78 -2.92 18.69
N THR A 259 15.92 -2.66 19.66
CA THR A 259 16.27 -1.87 20.84
C THR A 259 17.33 -2.62 21.66
N ALA A 260 18.37 -1.91 22.10
CA ALA A 260 19.39 -2.43 23.00
C ALA A 260 18.78 -2.80 24.36
N VAL A 261 19.00 -4.03 24.81
CA VAL A 261 18.51 -4.56 26.08
C VAL A 261 19.53 -5.47 26.72
N THR A 262 19.51 -5.65 28.05
CA THR A 262 20.48 -6.52 28.74
C THR A 262 20.52 -7.97 28.22
N ALA A 263 19.45 -8.43 27.58
CA ALA A 263 19.36 -9.78 27.03
C ALA A 263 20.11 -9.96 25.70
N ASP A 264 20.48 -8.87 25.02
CA ASP A 264 21.25 -8.88 23.78
C ASP A 264 22.75 -8.64 23.98
N GLN A 265 23.19 -8.53 25.24
CA GLN A 265 24.56 -8.22 25.58
C GLN A 265 25.50 -9.41 25.42
N PHE A 266 26.66 -9.13 24.84
CA PHE A 266 27.78 -10.04 24.67
C PHE A 266 29.03 -9.45 25.32
N ALA A 267 29.58 -10.14 26.32
CA ALA A 267 30.78 -9.69 27.02
C ALA A 267 32.05 -10.29 26.42
N VAL A 268 33.02 -9.43 26.11
CA VAL A 268 34.29 -9.83 25.51
C VAL A 268 35.32 -10.07 26.60
N THR A 269 35.79 -11.31 26.70
CA THR A 269 36.85 -11.71 27.64
C THR A 269 38.22 -11.75 26.95
N ALA A 270 39.28 -11.88 27.74
CA ALA A 270 40.64 -12.06 27.22
C ALA A 270 40.78 -13.32 26.33
#